data_AF-A0A1W6K1M8-F1
#
_entry.id   AF-A0A1W6K1M8-F1
#
_cell.length_a   1.000
_cell.length_b   1.000
_cell.length_c   1.000
_cell.angle_alpha   90.00
_cell.angle_beta   90.00
_cell.angle_gamma   90.00
#
_symmetry.space_group_name_H-M   'P 1'
#
loop_
_entity.id
_entity.type
_entity.pdbx_description
1 polymer ?
#
loop_
_entity_poly.entity_id
_entity_poly.type
_entity_poly.pdbx_seq_one_letter_code
_entity_poly.pdbx_strand_id
1 'polypeptide(L)' 'MKRWIQKAIKHKGRVHRYLERLYGKKAFAKDGDIKIKYLDMAIRHVKRSKISEERKRSLLSALYLAKRLKRMRK' A
#
# COMPACT_ATOMS: atom_id res chain seq x y z
N MET A 1 4.26 -16.37 11.12
CA MET A 1 3.20 -15.31 11.07
C MET A 1 2.12 -15.74 10.08
N LYS A 2 0.85 -15.80 10.50
CA LYS A 2 -0.25 -16.52 9.83
C LYS A 2 -0.40 -16.17 8.33
N ARG A 3 -0.45 -17.20 7.48
CA ARG A 3 -0.58 -17.13 6.01
C ARG A 3 -1.74 -16.24 5.51
N TRP A 4 -2.76 -15.96 6.33
CA TRP A 4 -3.89 -15.09 5.97
C TRP A 4 -3.48 -13.62 5.76
N ILE A 5 -2.57 -13.08 6.58
CA ILE A 5 -2.03 -11.72 6.43
C ILE A 5 -1.25 -11.59 5.12
N GLN A 6 -0.48 -12.62 4.77
CA GLN A 6 0.24 -12.67 3.51
C GLN A 6 -0.72 -12.76 2.31
N LYS A 7 -1.83 -13.51 2.45
CA LYS A 7 -2.87 -13.64 1.41
C LYS A 7 -3.60 -12.32 1.13
N ALA A 8 -3.85 -11.51 2.16
CA ALA A 8 -4.45 -10.18 2.02
C ALA A 8 -3.54 -9.16 1.29
N ILE A 9 -2.21 -9.37 1.36
CA ILE A 9 -1.23 -8.59 0.61
C ILE A 9 -1.03 -9.13 -0.82
N LYS A 10 -1.13 -10.47 -1.01
CA LYS A 10 -0.89 -11.17 -2.29
C LYS A 10 -2.07 -11.15 -3.26
N HIS A 11 -3.32 -11.10 -2.80
CA HIS A 11 -4.44 -10.75 -3.70
C HIS A 11 -4.38 -9.25 -3.97
N LYS A 12 -4.53 -8.81 -5.24
CA LYS A 12 -4.47 -7.39 -5.66
C LYS A 12 -5.52 -6.54 -4.92
N GLY A 13 -5.18 -6.16 -3.69
CA GLY A 13 -6.01 -5.39 -2.79
C GLY A 13 -6.02 -3.92 -3.18
N ARG A 14 -6.78 -3.13 -2.42
CA ARG A 14 -6.95 -1.69 -2.65
C ARG A 14 -5.61 -0.95 -2.73
N VAL A 15 -4.64 -1.30 -1.88
CA VAL A 15 -3.31 -0.69 -1.86
C VAL A 15 -2.51 -1.04 -3.12
N HIS A 16 -2.54 -2.30 -3.56
CA HIS A 16 -1.84 -2.73 -4.77
C HIS A 16 -2.37 -1.99 -5.99
N ARG A 17 -3.69 -1.96 -6.20
CA ARG A 17 -4.30 -1.25 -7.34
C ARG A 17 -4.01 0.26 -7.30
N TYR A 18 -4.01 0.83 -6.09
CA TYR A 18 -3.71 2.25 -5.91
C TYR A 18 -2.27 2.60 -6.27
N LEU A 19 -1.29 1.80 -5.82
CA LEU A 19 0.11 1.97 -6.18
C LEU A 19 0.37 1.69 -7.66
N GLU A 20 -0.30 0.69 -8.23
CA GLU A 20 -0.23 0.37 -9.65
C GLU A 20 -0.74 1.55 -10.50
N ARG A 21 -1.82 2.21 -10.08
CA ARG A 21 -2.34 3.41 -10.76
C ARG A 21 -1.39 4.62 -10.63
N LEU A 22 -0.83 4.85 -9.45
CA LEU A 22 0.02 6.03 -9.20
C LEU A 22 1.43 5.92 -9.78
N TYR A 23 2.00 4.73 -9.70
CA TYR A 23 3.42 4.53 -9.95
C TYR A 23 3.69 3.41 -10.96
N GLY A 24 2.71 2.58 -11.31
CA GLY A 24 2.91 1.46 -12.23
C GLY A 24 3.75 0.34 -11.64
N LYS A 25 4.29 -0.52 -12.52
CA LYS A 25 5.03 -1.74 -12.16
C LYS A 25 6.29 -1.47 -11.31
N LYS A 26 6.88 -0.27 -11.36
CA LYS A 26 8.08 0.10 -10.57
C LYS A 26 7.86 0.09 -9.06
N ALA A 27 6.62 0.22 -8.59
CA ALA A 27 6.27 0.14 -7.17
C ALA A 27 6.39 -1.27 -6.59
N PHE A 28 6.50 -2.28 -7.45
CA PHE A 28 6.55 -3.68 -7.07
C PHE A 28 7.93 -4.28 -7.34
N ALA A 29 8.30 -5.28 -6.56
CA ALA A 29 9.43 -6.16 -6.83
C ALA A 29 9.04 -7.24 -7.85
N LYS A 30 10.02 -8.02 -8.32
CA LYS A 30 9.80 -9.06 -9.36
C LYS A 30 8.76 -10.11 -8.93
N ASP A 31 8.65 -10.37 -7.63
CA ASP A 31 7.69 -11.30 -7.01
C ASP A 31 6.31 -10.67 -6.72
N GLY A 32 6.08 -9.41 -7.14
CA GLY A 32 4.84 -8.68 -6.91
C GLY A 32 4.75 -8.02 -5.53
N ASP A 33 5.82 -8.07 -4.74
CA ASP A 33 5.85 -7.46 -3.42
C ASP A 33 6.00 -5.93 -3.47
N ILE A 34 5.37 -5.21 -2.54
CA ILE A 34 5.38 -3.75 -2.54
C ILE A 34 6.68 -3.22 -1.93
N LYS A 35 7.35 -2.33 -2.65
CA LYS A 35 8.52 -1.60 -2.16
C LYS A 35 8.11 -0.55 -1.12
N ILE A 36 8.73 -0.56 0.06
CA ILE A 36 8.43 0.38 1.17
C ILE A 36 8.50 1.84 0.71
N LYS A 37 9.49 2.21 -0.10
CA LYS A 37 9.66 3.57 -0.64
C LYS A 37 8.37 4.09 -1.29
N TYR A 38 7.65 3.23 -2.01
CA TYR A 38 6.43 3.61 -2.71
C TYR A 38 5.21 3.70 -1.79
N LEU A 39 5.18 2.93 -0.69
CA LEU A 39 4.18 3.13 0.37
C LEU A 39 4.33 4.51 1.02
N ASP A 40 5.57 4.91 1.33
CA ASP A 40 5.85 6.22 1.94
C ASP A 40 5.54 7.39 0.99
N MET A 41 5.82 7.21 -0.30
CA MET A 41 5.41 8.18 -1.33
C MET A 41 3.88 8.27 -1.45
N ALA A 42 3.17 7.13 -1.46
CA ALA A 42 1.72 7.11 -1.52
C ALA A 42 1.07 7.77 -0.31
N ILE A 43 1.59 7.53 0.90
CA ILE A 43 1.11 8.19 2.13
C ILE A 43 1.25 9.71 2.00
N ARG A 44 2.42 10.20 1.55
CA ARG A 44 2.63 11.63 1.31
C ARG A 44 1.71 12.19 0.24
N HIS A 45 1.48 11.44 -0.84
CA HIS A 45 0.56 11.82 -1.91
C HIS A 45 -0.88 11.96 -1.38
N VAL A 46 -1.38 10.97 -0.63
CA VAL A 46 -2.74 11.00 -0.06
C VAL A 46 -2.90 12.13 0.95
N LYS A 47 -1.89 12.42 1.77
CA LYS A 47 -1.94 13.57 2.69
C LYS A 47 -2.09 14.91 1.96
N ARG A 48 -1.49 15.04 0.78
CA ARG A 48 -1.50 16.27 -0.04
C ARG A 48 -2.64 16.31 -1.08
N SER A 49 -3.38 15.22 -1.26
CA SER A 49 -4.44 15.17 -2.27
C SER A 49 -5.70 15.89 -1.80
N LYS A 50 -6.38 16.56 -2.74
CA LYS A 50 -7.67 17.23 -2.53
C LYS A 50 -8.83 16.23 -2.70
N ILE A 51 -8.80 15.12 -1.98
CA ILE A 51 -9.90 14.15 -1.91
C ILE A 51 -10.70 14.36 -0.63
N SER A 52 -11.93 13.83 -0.56
CA SER A 52 -12.73 13.90 0.67
C SER A 52 -11.99 13.30 1.85
N GLU A 53 -12.18 13.89 3.04
CA GLU A 53 -11.49 13.47 4.26
C GLU A 53 -11.78 12.01 4.63
N GLU A 54 -12.99 11.53 4.37
CA GLU A 54 -13.34 10.12 4.55
C GLU A 54 -12.50 9.19 3.66
N ARG A 55 -12.39 9.52 2.35
CA ARG A 55 -11.57 8.75 1.41
C ARG A 55 -10.09 8.82 1.79
N LYS A 56 -9.63 9.99 2.23
CA LYS A 56 -8.26 10.20 2.71
C LYS A 56 -7.96 9.30 3.90
N ARG A 57 -8.81 9.32 4.94
CA ARG A 57 -8.67 8.48 6.14
C ARG A 57 -8.65 7.00 5.78
N SER A 58 -9.58 6.57 4.94
CA SER A 58 -9.69 5.17 4.49
C SER A 58 -8.44 4.69 3.73
N LEU A 59 -7.91 5.51 2.82
CA LEU A 59 -6.68 5.19 2.07
C LEU A 59 -5.44 5.19 2.98
N LEU A 60 -5.33 6.17 3.88
CA LEU A 60 -4.20 6.24 4.82
C LEU A 60 -4.17 5.04 5.75
N SER A 61 -5.30 4.64 6.33
CA SER A 61 -5.38 3.44 7.17
C SER A 61 -4.90 2.19 6.44
N ALA A 62 -5.32 2.01 5.19
CA ALA A 62 -4.89 0.87 4.38
C ALA A 62 -3.38 0.91 4.07
N LEU A 63 -2.84 2.09 3.73
CA LEU A 63 -1.41 2.27 3.45
C LEU A 63 -0.53 2.06 4.70
N TYR A 64 -0.97 2.56 5.86
CA TYR A 64 -0.27 2.35 7.13
C TYR A 64 -0.29 0.89 7.55
N LEU A 65 -1.42 0.20 7.41
CA LEU A 65 -1.52 -1.22 7.68
C LEU A 65 -0.55 -2.01 6.79
N ALA A 66 -0.54 -1.74 5.48
CA ALA A 66 0.37 -2.38 4.55
C ALA A 66 1.85 -2.14 4.94
N LYS A 67 2.21 -0.91 5.32
CA LYS A 67 3.55 -0.58 5.81
C LYS A 67 3.91 -1.34 7.09
N ARG A 68 2.99 -1.43 8.06
CA ARG A 68 3.19 -2.17 9.32
C ARG A 68 3.40 -3.66 9.06
N LEU A 69 2.54 -4.29 8.26
CA LEU A 69 2.66 -5.70 7.91
C LEU A 69 3.96 -6.00 7.16
N LYS A 70 4.38 -5.10 6.26
CA LYS A 70 5.65 -5.21 5.53
C LYS A 70 6.85 -5.13 6.46
N ARG A 71 6.81 -4.28 7.50
CA ARG A 71 7.86 -4.21 8.53
C ARG A 71 7.91 -5.46 9.39
N MET A 72 6.75 -6.01 9.78
CA MET A 72 6.67 -7.25 10.57
C MET A 72 7.07 -8.51 9.79
N ARG A 73 7.08 -8.46 8.45
CA ARG A 73 7.58 -9.57 7.60
C ARG A 73 9.11 -9.59 7.50
N LYS A 74 9.76 -8.48 7.86
CA LYS A 74 11.22 -8.34 7.82
C LYS A 74 11.81 -8.90 9.09
#